data_AF-A0A7V9TC33-F1
#
_entry.id   AF-A0A7V9TC33-F1
#
_cell.length_a   1.000
_cell.length_b   1.000
_cell.length_c   1.000
_cell.angle_alpha   90.00
_cell.angle_beta   90.00
_cell.angle_gamma   90.00
#
_symmetry.space_group_name_H-M   'P 1'
#
loop_
_entity.id
_entity.type
_entity.pdbx_description
1 polymer ?
#
loop_
_entity_poly.entity_id
_entity_poly.type
_entity_poly.pdbx_seq_one_letter_code
_entity_poly.pdbx_strand_id
1 'polypeptide(L)'
;MSESFMSLPINIEEVIRGRSVEWERLEFKKGWNPEPVLHTLCAFANDFHNLGGGYIFIGVAQDEGRPVLPPAGLPSHELDHVQKEVLRLGYLIQPDYHPIVEPYVIDGKNILVLWSPGGPHRPYKAPESLSQSNRTFPYYIRKSSSTVKARHADEVELMSLAARVPFDDRVNQNARTSDLKASLMQTHLRDIGSQLADEAVNMSFEQICRRMNIVDGPQEHLLPRNVGLM
;
A
#
# COMPACT_ATOMS: atom_id res chain seq x y z
N MET A 1 18.17 13.42 -12.69
CA MET A 1 16.77 13.83 -12.40
C MET A 1 16.47 13.24 -11.05
N SER A 2 16.29 14.08 -10.02
CA SER A 2 15.87 13.58 -8.71
C SER A 2 14.50 12.94 -8.88
N GLU A 3 14.34 11.68 -8.48
CA GLU A 3 13.02 11.17 -8.16
C GLU A 3 12.46 12.12 -7.09
N SER A 4 11.50 12.96 -7.48
CA SER A 4 10.73 13.72 -6.52
C SER A 4 9.89 12.69 -5.77
N PHE A 5 10.10 12.56 -4.46
CA PHE A 5 9.14 11.90 -3.59
C PHE A 5 7.75 12.48 -3.88
N MET A 6 6.79 11.60 -4.12
CA MET A 6 5.43 12.03 -4.47
C MET A 6 4.53 11.70 -3.29
N SER A 7 3.69 12.61 -2.88
CA SER A 7 2.78 12.34 -1.77
C SER A 7 1.76 11.25 -2.15
N LEU A 8 1.30 10.50 -1.16
CA LEU A 8 0.27 9.48 -1.32
C LEU A 8 -1.11 10.16 -1.46
N PRO A 9 -2.08 9.55 -2.15
CA PRO A 9 -3.41 10.12 -2.37
C PRO A 9 -4.31 10.04 -1.12
N ILE A 10 -3.74 10.22 0.07
CA ILE A 10 -4.43 10.25 1.36
C ILE A 10 -3.82 11.32 2.28
N ASN A 11 -4.52 11.69 3.33
CA ASN A 11 -3.98 12.55 4.39
C ASN A 11 -3.30 11.70 5.47
N ILE A 12 -1.97 11.57 5.37
CA ILE A 12 -1.16 10.77 6.29
C ILE A 12 -1.27 11.25 7.74
N GLU A 13 -1.33 12.57 7.94
CA GLU A 13 -1.40 13.13 9.30
C GLU A 13 -2.75 12.83 9.95
N GLU A 14 -3.85 12.97 9.21
CA GLU A 14 -5.18 12.59 9.69
C GLU A 14 -5.29 11.08 9.92
N VAL A 15 -4.73 10.24 9.04
CA VAL A 15 -4.76 8.78 9.21
C VAL A 15 -4.05 8.35 10.50
N ILE A 16 -2.91 8.97 10.82
CA ILE A 16 -2.15 8.63 12.03
C ILE A 16 -2.75 9.29 13.29
N ARG A 17 -3.33 10.49 13.20
CA ARG A 17 -3.91 11.18 14.36
C ARG A 17 -5.39 10.86 14.61
N GLY A 18 -6.08 10.30 13.63
CA GLY A 18 -7.53 10.15 13.60
C GLY A 18 -8.06 8.93 14.35
N ARG A 19 -9.38 8.93 14.57
CA ARG A 19 -10.16 7.75 15.00
C ARG A 19 -10.53 6.89 13.79
N SER A 20 -9.55 6.45 13.00
CA SER A 20 -9.82 5.65 11.81
C SER A 20 -10.53 4.35 12.20
N VAL A 21 -11.69 4.10 11.60
CA VAL A 21 -12.46 2.85 11.77
C VAL A 21 -11.87 1.69 10.95
N GLU A 22 -10.87 1.96 10.12
CA GLU A 22 -10.24 1.00 9.20
C GLU A 22 -8.93 0.41 9.74
N TRP A 23 -8.90 0.01 11.02
CA TRP A 23 -7.71 -0.58 11.65
C TRP A 23 -7.15 -1.81 10.91
N GLU A 24 -7.99 -2.51 10.14
CA GLU A 24 -7.54 -3.63 9.32
C GLU A 24 -6.56 -3.22 8.23
N ARG A 25 -6.65 -1.98 7.74
CA ARG A 25 -5.85 -1.40 6.66
C ARG A 25 -4.61 -0.66 7.16
N LEU A 26 -4.37 -0.62 8.47
CA LEU A 26 -3.25 0.10 9.07
C LEU A 26 -2.35 -0.86 9.82
N GLU A 27 -1.04 -0.75 9.61
CA GLU A 27 -0.02 -1.44 10.40
C GLU A 27 1.04 -0.44 10.84
N PHE A 28 1.40 -0.46 12.12
CA PHE A 28 2.41 0.44 12.69
C PHE A 28 3.60 -0.36 13.22
N LYS A 29 4.81 0.03 12.78
CA LYS A 29 6.08 -0.57 13.21
C LYS A 29 6.99 0.53 13.78
N LYS A 30 7.39 0.39 15.05
CA LYS A 30 8.25 1.37 15.75
C LYS A 30 9.57 1.65 15.00
N GLY A 31 10.13 0.63 14.34
CA GLY A 31 11.35 0.73 13.55
C GLY A 31 11.35 -0.33 12.45
N TRP A 32 12.49 -0.48 11.78
CA TRP A 32 12.61 -1.43 10.68
C TRP A 32 12.80 -2.87 11.18
N ASN A 33 11.93 -3.77 10.71
CA ASN A 33 12.12 -5.21 10.84
C ASN A 33 11.56 -5.89 9.56
N PRO A 34 12.41 -6.48 8.72
CA PRO A 34 12.00 -6.93 7.38
C PRO A 34 11.00 -8.09 7.39
N GLU A 35 11.07 -9.01 8.36
CA GLU A 35 10.24 -10.22 8.35
C GLU A 35 8.75 -9.94 8.69
N PRO A 36 8.40 -9.20 9.77
CA PRO A 36 7.01 -8.80 10.00
C PRO A 36 6.46 -7.85 8.92
N VAL A 37 7.30 -7.02 8.31
CA VAL A 37 6.89 -6.16 7.19
C VAL A 37 6.57 -7.01 5.97
N LEU A 38 7.41 -7.98 5.61
CA LEU A 38 7.17 -8.91 4.52
C LEU A 38 5.84 -9.67 4.67
N HIS A 39 5.57 -10.20 5.87
CA HIS A 39 4.32 -10.92 6.13
C HIS A 39 3.11 -9.99 6.01
N THR A 40 3.24 -8.74 6.47
CA THR A 40 2.15 -7.75 6.36
C THR A 40 1.92 -7.32 4.92
N LEU A 41 2.99 -7.10 4.13
CA LEU A 41 2.86 -6.83 2.69
C LEU A 41 2.15 -7.97 1.97
N CYS A 42 2.51 -9.22 2.26
CA CYS A 42 1.82 -10.39 1.71
C CYS A 42 0.33 -10.44 2.13
N ALA A 43 0.02 -10.11 3.39
CA ALA A 43 -1.35 -10.01 3.86
C ALA A 43 -2.17 -8.92 3.19
N PHE A 44 -1.61 -7.73 2.98
CA PHE A 44 -2.28 -6.64 2.25
C PHE A 44 -2.42 -6.95 0.76
N ALA A 45 -1.42 -7.57 0.13
CA ALA A 45 -1.52 -8.05 -1.25
C ALA A 45 -2.66 -9.07 -1.43
N ASN A 46 -2.88 -9.94 -0.44
CA ASN A 46 -3.98 -10.88 -0.44
C ASN A 46 -5.36 -10.25 -0.23
N ASP A 47 -5.43 -9.07 0.37
CA ASP A 47 -6.65 -8.28 0.56
C ASP A 47 -7.89 -9.13 0.86
N PHE A 48 -7.81 -9.95 1.90
CA PHE A 48 -8.73 -11.06 2.17
C PHE A 48 -10.19 -10.61 2.28
N HIS A 49 -10.43 -9.43 2.86
CA HIS A 49 -11.76 -8.83 3.00
C HIS A 49 -12.12 -7.85 1.87
N ASN A 50 -11.32 -7.75 0.81
CA ASN A 50 -11.48 -6.82 -0.32
C ASN A 50 -11.62 -5.34 0.11
N LEU A 51 -10.71 -4.87 0.97
CA LEU A 51 -10.66 -3.49 1.47
C LEU A 51 -9.73 -2.59 0.62
N GLY A 52 -9.18 -3.13 -0.47
CA GLY A 52 -8.22 -2.43 -1.34
C GLY A 52 -6.80 -2.42 -0.77
N GLY A 53 -6.45 -3.35 0.13
CA GLY A 53 -5.14 -3.43 0.78
C GLY A 53 -4.99 -2.48 1.97
N GLY A 54 -3.79 -1.94 2.19
CA GLY A 54 -3.51 -1.12 3.38
C GLY A 54 -2.20 -0.33 3.35
N TYR A 55 -1.82 0.17 4.51
CA TYR A 55 -0.67 1.04 4.74
C TYR A 55 0.17 0.52 5.90
N ILE A 56 1.49 0.48 5.72
CA ILE A 56 2.45 0.18 6.78
C ILE A 56 3.23 1.45 7.11
N PHE A 57 3.19 1.88 8.37
CA PHE A 57 3.90 3.04 8.89
C PHE A 57 5.12 2.58 9.68
N ILE A 58 6.31 2.83 9.15
CA ILE A 58 7.59 2.48 9.78
C ILE A 58 8.18 3.72 10.44
N GLY A 59 8.55 3.59 11.72
CA GLY A 59 8.91 4.72 12.59
C GLY A 59 7.78 5.15 13.52
N VAL A 60 6.63 4.47 13.49
CA VAL A 60 5.46 4.75 14.35
C VAL A 60 5.21 3.53 15.23
N ALA A 61 5.32 3.67 16.54
CA ALA A 61 4.98 2.59 17.47
C ALA A 61 3.45 2.44 17.58
N GLN A 62 3.00 1.28 18.06
CA GLN A 62 1.59 1.08 18.41
C GLN A 62 1.42 0.60 19.85
N ASP A 63 0.28 0.97 20.42
CA ASP A 63 -0.25 0.48 21.68
C ASP A 63 -1.73 0.10 21.48
N GLU A 64 -2.09 -1.15 21.79
CA GLU A 64 -3.43 -1.71 21.55
C GLU A 64 -4.01 -1.42 20.13
N GLY A 65 -3.14 -1.48 19.11
CA GLY A 65 -3.50 -1.24 17.71
C GLY A 65 -3.63 0.23 17.31
N ARG A 66 -3.35 1.18 18.22
CA ARG A 66 -3.36 2.62 17.96
C ARG A 66 -1.95 3.17 17.83
N PRO A 67 -1.69 4.14 16.94
CA PRO A 67 -0.39 4.76 16.82
C PRO A 67 -0.03 5.56 18.08
N VAL A 68 1.22 5.43 18.51
CA VAL A 68 1.79 6.23 19.60
C VAL A 68 2.46 7.46 18.99
N LEU A 69 2.06 8.64 19.46
CA LEU A 69 2.56 9.93 19.00
C LEU A 69 3.26 10.71 20.12
N PRO A 70 4.30 11.52 19.81
CA PRO A 70 4.91 11.68 18.48
C PRO A 70 5.60 10.38 18.01
N PRO A 71 5.81 10.20 16.69
CA PRO A 71 6.45 8.99 16.16
C PRO A 71 7.83 8.76 16.78
N ALA A 72 8.26 7.49 16.86
CA ALA A 72 9.64 7.19 17.24
C ALA A 72 10.63 7.73 16.21
N GLY A 73 10.22 7.69 14.93
CA GLY A 73 10.99 8.13 13.79
C GLY A 73 12.07 7.13 13.36
N LEU A 74 12.58 7.36 12.15
CA LEU A 74 13.73 6.68 11.58
C LEU A 74 14.90 7.67 11.44
N PRO A 75 16.15 7.24 11.69
CA PRO A 75 17.31 8.03 11.33
C PRO A 75 17.34 8.33 9.82
N SER A 76 17.70 9.55 9.42
CA SER A 76 17.69 9.94 8.00
C SER A 76 18.55 9.03 7.10
N HIS A 77 19.64 8.47 7.65
CA HIS A 77 20.53 7.57 6.92
C HIS A 77 19.94 6.17 6.68
N GLU A 78 18.88 5.78 7.41
CA GLU A 78 18.21 4.49 7.23
C GLU A 78 17.14 4.52 6.12
N LEU A 79 16.65 5.71 5.73
CA LEU A 79 15.53 5.82 4.79
C LEU A 79 15.81 5.17 3.42
N ASP A 80 16.98 5.40 2.85
CA ASP A 80 17.39 4.80 1.56
C ASP A 80 17.61 3.28 1.71
N HIS A 81 18.23 2.86 2.82
CA HIS A 81 18.45 1.44 3.12
C HIS A 81 17.13 0.68 3.21
N VAL A 82 16.17 1.19 3.98
CA VAL A 82 14.86 0.56 4.16
C VAL A 82 14.11 0.46 2.83
N GLN A 83 14.11 1.50 2.00
CA GLN A 83 13.47 1.46 0.67
C GLN A 83 14.05 0.34 -0.21
N LYS A 84 15.38 0.20 -0.26
CA LYS A 84 16.05 -0.87 -1.00
C LYS A 84 15.72 -2.25 -0.46
N GLU A 85 15.61 -2.39 0.86
CA GLU A 85 15.18 -3.65 1.45
C GLU A 85 13.71 -3.96 1.16
N VAL A 86 12.81 -2.98 1.19
CA VAL A 86 11.39 -3.18 0.80
C VAL A 86 11.28 -3.68 -0.64
N LEU A 87 12.06 -3.10 -1.57
CA LEU A 87 12.14 -3.59 -2.95
C LEU A 87 12.59 -5.06 -2.98
N ARG A 88 13.66 -5.41 -2.24
CA ARG A 88 14.14 -6.79 -2.15
C ARG A 88 13.09 -7.74 -1.56
N LEU A 89 12.33 -7.30 -0.55
CA LEU A 89 11.23 -8.09 0.03
C LEU A 89 10.14 -8.37 -1.00
N GLY A 90 9.85 -7.44 -1.90
CA GLY A 90 8.83 -7.60 -2.94
C GLY A 90 9.10 -8.78 -3.89
N TYR A 91 10.37 -9.00 -4.26
CA TYR A 91 10.80 -10.18 -5.04
C TYR A 91 10.78 -11.50 -4.25
N LEU A 92 10.62 -11.46 -2.93
CA LEU A 92 10.45 -12.67 -2.11
C LEU A 92 8.99 -13.09 -1.98
N ILE A 93 8.05 -12.19 -2.28
CA ILE A 93 6.63 -12.51 -2.35
C ILE A 93 6.36 -13.22 -3.69
N GLN A 94 5.49 -14.23 -3.67
CA GLN A 94 5.13 -15.01 -4.85
C GLN A 94 3.62 -14.91 -5.12
N PRO A 95 3.19 -14.36 -6.26
CA PRO A 95 4.01 -13.68 -7.28
C PRO A 95 4.63 -12.37 -6.76
N ASP A 96 5.61 -11.81 -7.49
CA ASP A 96 6.28 -10.56 -7.14
C ASP A 96 5.27 -9.47 -6.80
N TYR A 97 5.52 -8.74 -5.72
CA TYR A 97 4.61 -7.71 -5.23
C TYR A 97 5.39 -6.53 -4.63
N HIS A 98 5.12 -5.33 -5.13
CA HIS A 98 5.85 -4.13 -4.71
C HIS A 98 4.88 -3.05 -4.23
N PRO A 99 5.01 -2.58 -2.98
CA PRO A 99 4.25 -1.43 -2.50
C PRO A 99 4.82 -0.12 -3.06
N ILE A 100 4.03 0.95 -2.97
CA ILE A 100 4.52 2.32 -3.16
C ILE A 100 5.10 2.79 -1.83
N VAL A 101 6.34 3.28 -1.83
CA VAL A 101 7.07 3.66 -0.62
C VAL A 101 7.37 5.14 -0.65
N GLU A 102 6.99 5.87 0.40
CA GLU A 102 7.27 7.30 0.51
C GLU A 102 7.71 7.70 1.91
N PRO A 103 8.71 8.60 2.02
CA PRO A 103 9.10 9.21 3.29
C PRO A 103 8.17 10.38 3.65
N TYR A 104 7.90 10.53 4.94
CA TYR A 104 7.21 11.69 5.51
C TYR A 104 7.94 12.22 6.73
N VAL A 105 7.70 13.50 7.06
CA VAL A 105 8.15 14.11 8.30
C VAL A 105 6.92 14.48 9.13
N ILE A 106 6.77 13.87 10.31
CA ILE A 106 5.65 14.11 11.22
C ILE A 106 6.21 14.44 12.59
N ASP A 107 5.77 15.55 13.18
CA ASP A 107 6.29 16.05 14.46
C ASP A 107 7.84 16.14 14.49
N GLY A 108 8.45 16.50 13.35
CA GLY A 108 9.90 16.60 13.17
C GLY A 108 10.64 15.26 13.11
N LYS A 109 9.91 14.14 12.93
CA LYS A 109 10.45 12.78 12.85
C LYS A 109 10.23 12.21 11.45
N ASN A 110 11.28 11.65 10.86
CA ASN A 110 11.15 10.94 9.58
C ASN A 110 10.42 9.61 9.81
N ILE A 111 9.49 9.27 8.94
CA ILE A 111 8.85 7.96 8.87
C ILE A 111 8.84 7.48 7.42
N LEU A 112 8.63 6.18 7.21
CA LEU A 112 8.33 5.63 5.89
C LEU A 112 6.92 5.07 5.88
N VAL A 113 6.16 5.41 4.85
CA VAL A 113 4.82 4.86 4.62
C VAL A 113 4.87 3.98 3.38
N LEU A 114 4.49 2.72 3.54
CA LEU A 114 4.34 1.76 2.45
C LEU A 114 2.85 1.65 2.16
N TRP A 115 2.41 2.20 1.03
CA TRP A 115 1.07 1.94 0.51
C TRP A 115 1.08 0.63 -0.26
N SER A 116 0.26 -0.32 0.20
CA SER A 116 0.21 -1.70 -0.25
C SER A 116 -1.21 -2.01 -0.77
N PRO A 117 -1.55 -1.62 -2.01
CA PRO A 117 -2.86 -1.93 -2.60
C PRO A 117 -3.11 -3.44 -2.72
N GLY A 118 -4.38 -3.86 -2.77
CA GLY A 118 -4.73 -5.24 -3.07
C GLY A 118 -4.07 -5.72 -4.36
N GLY A 119 -3.44 -6.89 -4.33
CA GLY A 119 -2.71 -7.41 -5.48
C GLY A 119 -3.65 -8.01 -6.53
N PRO A 120 -3.38 -7.84 -7.84
CA PRO A 120 -4.24 -8.39 -8.89
C PRO A 120 -4.07 -9.90 -9.09
N HIS A 121 -3.00 -10.50 -8.57
CA HIS A 121 -2.63 -11.91 -8.82
C HIS A 121 -2.75 -12.79 -7.57
N ARG A 122 -3.80 -12.56 -6.78
CA ARG A 122 -4.09 -13.35 -5.58
C ARG A 122 -4.24 -14.85 -5.93
N PRO A 123 -3.80 -15.76 -5.04
CA PRO A 123 -3.24 -15.48 -3.72
C PRO A 123 -1.71 -15.34 -3.74
N TYR A 124 -1.19 -14.47 -2.86
CA TYR A 124 0.22 -14.18 -2.64
C TYR A 124 0.77 -14.98 -1.45
N LYS A 125 2.01 -15.46 -1.58
CA LYS A 125 2.75 -16.16 -0.52
C LYS A 125 4.03 -15.42 -0.20
N ALA A 126 4.54 -15.58 1.02
CA ALA A 126 5.85 -15.07 1.40
C ALA A 126 6.60 -16.09 2.25
N PRO A 127 7.95 -16.08 2.27
CA PRO A 127 8.70 -17.00 3.09
C PRO A 127 8.38 -16.79 4.58
N GLU A 128 8.26 -17.89 5.31
CA GLU A 128 8.04 -17.83 6.77
C GLU A 128 9.20 -17.17 7.50
N SER A 129 10.43 -17.45 7.07
CA SER A 129 11.61 -16.80 7.63
C SER A 129 12.59 -16.36 6.56
N LEU A 130 13.24 -15.22 6.80
CA LEU A 130 14.31 -14.69 5.95
C LEU A 130 15.65 -15.40 6.15
N SER A 131 15.87 -16.04 7.30
CA SER A 131 17.15 -16.65 7.69
C SER A 131 17.32 -18.11 7.25
N GLN A 132 16.22 -18.82 6.96
CA GLN A 132 16.25 -20.23 6.62
C GLN A 132 16.55 -20.48 5.13
N SER A 133 17.29 -21.56 4.85
CA SER A 133 17.64 -22.00 3.50
C SER A 133 16.48 -22.74 2.81
N ASN A 134 15.80 -23.65 3.52
CA ASN A 134 14.58 -24.32 3.06
C ASN A 134 13.34 -23.53 3.50
N ARG A 135 12.94 -22.56 2.68
CA ARG A 135 11.83 -21.65 3.01
C ARG A 135 10.49 -22.30 2.69
N THR A 136 9.60 -22.34 3.68
CA THR A 136 8.16 -22.56 3.47
C THR A 136 7.53 -21.25 2.99
N PHE A 137 6.55 -21.34 2.11
CA PHE A 137 5.83 -20.19 1.53
C PHE A 137 4.35 -20.23 1.90
N PRO A 138 3.99 -19.91 3.14
CA PRO A 138 2.59 -19.77 3.56
C PRO A 138 1.92 -18.54 2.93
N TYR A 139 0.58 -18.55 2.94
CA TYR A 139 -0.23 -17.35 2.75
C TYR A 139 -0.35 -16.57 4.06
N TYR A 140 -0.35 -15.25 3.96
CA TYR A 140 -0.65 -14.35 5.07
C TYR A 140 -1.91 -13.56 4.76
N ILE A 141 -2.70 -13.26 5.78
CA ILE A 141 -3.94 -12.47 5.68
C ILE A 141 -4.05 -11.50 6.87
N ARG A 142 -4.85 -10.45 6.69
CA ARG A 142 -5.29 -9.58 7.78
C ARG A 142 -6.52 -10.20 8.44
N LYS A 143 -6.50 -10.30 9.76
CA LYS A 143 -7.68 -10.55 10.60
C LYS A 143 -7.74 -9.46 11.64
N SER A 144 -8.72 -8.57 11.52
CA SER A 144 -8.74 -7.33 12.28
C SER A 144 -7.42 -6.57 12.08
N SER A 145 -6.78 -6.05 13.14
CA SER A 145 -5.50 -5.34 13.07
C SER A 145 -4.26 -6.26 13.05
N SER A 146 -4.43 -7.58 12.89
CA SER A 146 -3.32 -8.54 12.97
C SER A 146 -3.04 -9.22 11.65
N THR A 147 -1.75 -9.37 11.35
CA THR A 147 -1.25 -10.22 10.26
C THR A 147 -1.08 -11.64 10.78
N VAL A 148 -1.76 -12.61 10.17
CA VAL A 148 -1.69 -14.02 10.56
C VAL A 148 -1.39 -14.92 9.37
N LYS A 149 -0.74 -16.05 9.64
CA LYS A 149 -0.62 -17.15 8.68
C LYS A 149 -2.00 -17.75 8.45
N ALA A 150 -2.43 -17.82 7.19
CA ALA A 150 -3.68 -18.45 6.81
C ALA A 150 -3.65 -19.95 7.15
N ARG A 151 -4.79 -20.50 7.57
CA ARG A 151 -4.94 -21.93 7.87
C ARG A 151 -6.16 -22.50 7.17
N HIS A 152 -6.02 -23.67 6.56
CA HIS A 152 -7.10 -24.52 6.00
C HIS A 152 -8.33 -23.78 5.45
N ALA A 153 -9.32 -23.42 6.28
CA ALA A 153 -10.49 -22.66 5.86
C ALA A 153 -10.12 -21.31 5.21
N ASP A 154 -9.15 -20.59 5.78
CA ASP A 154 -8.65 -19.33 5.24
C ASP A 154 -8.02 -19.52 3.85
N GLU A 155 -7.32 -20.64 3.64
CA GLU A 155 -6.70 -20.95 2.35
C GLU A 155 -7.74 -21.32 1.30
N VAL A 156 -8.77 -22.09 1.68
CA VAL A 156 -9.90 -22.40 0.79
C VAL A 156 -10.62 -21.12 0.37
N GLU A 157 -10.85 -20.20 1.30
CA GLU A 157 -11.47 -18.91 1.01
C GLU A 157 -10.57 -18.05 0.10
N LEU A 158 -9.27 -17.93 0.40
CA LEU A 158 -8.31 -17.25 -0.48
C LEU A 158 -8.32 -17.79 -1.91
N MET A 159 -8.35 -19.12 -2.07
CA MET A 159 -8.42 -19.75 -3.39
C MET A 159 -9.72 -19.42 -4.12
N SER A 160 -10.83 -19.25 -3.40
CA SER A 160 -12.09 -18.80 -4.00
C SER A 160 -12.02 -17.34 -4.48
N LEU A 161 -11.21 -16.50 -3.82
CA LEU A 161 -10.96 -15.11 -4.20
C LEU A 161 -10.01 -14.99 -5.40
N ALA A 162 -9.14 -15.97 -5.63
CA ALA A 162 -8.17 -16.00 -6.73
C ALA A 162 -8.81 -15.83 -8.12
N ALA A 163 -10.08 -16.23 -8.26
CA ALA A 163 -10.81 -16.16 -9.51
C ALA A 163 -11.33 -14.73 -9.86
N ARG A 164 -11.22 -13.74 -8.95
CA ARG A 164 -11.82 -12.41 -9.13
C ARG A 164 -10.97 -11.30 -8.50
N VAL A 165 -10.38 -10.45 -9.35
CA VAL A 165 -10.02 -9.08 -8.95
C VAL A 165 -11.30 -8.36 -8.50
N PRO A 166 -11.32 -7.54 -7.43
CA PRO A 166 -12.52 -6.77 -7.03
C PRO A 166 -13.00 -5.88 -8.18
N PHE A 167 -14.29 -5.53 -8.23
CA PHE A 167 -14.82 -4.76 -9.36
C PHE A 167 -14.07 -3.44 -9.55
N ASP A 168 -13.82 -2.73 -8.45
CA ASP A 168 -13.22 -1.38 -8.44
C ASP A 168 -11.77 -1.38 -8.95
N ASP A 169 -11.00 -2.42 -8.62
CA ASP A 169 -9.59 -2.55 -9.02
C ASP A 169 -9.40 -3.07 -10.45
N ARG A 170 -10.47 -3.54 -11.12
CA ARG A 170 -10.36 -4.05 -12.50
C ARG A 170 -10.13 -2.91 -13.47
N VAL A 171 -9.25 -3.17 -14.43
CA VAL A 171 -9.12 -2.37 -15.65
C VAL A 171 -10.42 -2.46 -16.46
N ASN A 172 -10.95 -1.30 -16.84
CA ASN A 172 -12.11 -1.19 -17.69
C ASN A 172 -11.69 -1.13 -19.17
N GLN A 173 -11.84 -2.25 -19.87
CA GLN A 173 -11.46 -2.38 -21.29
C GLN A 173 -12.33 -1.53 -22.23
N ASN A 174 -13.49 -1.05 -21.78
CA ASN A 174 -14.42 -0.25 -22.57
C ASN A 174 -14.26 1.26 -22.32
N ALA A 175 -13.56 1.66 -21.25
CA ALA A 175 -13.33 3.04 -20.91
C ALA A 175 -12.03 3.56 -21.51
N ARG A 176 -11.94 4.87 -21.65
CA ARG A 176 -10.74 5.57 -22.11
C ARG A 176 -10.23 6.49 -21.02
N THR A 177 -8.94 6.80 -21.05
CA THR A 177 -8.34 7.79 -20.14
C THR A 177 -9.02 9.16 -20.22
N SER A 178 -9.61 9.52 -21.37
CA SER A 178 -10.42 10.73 -21.54
C SER A 178 -11.69 10.78 -20.70
N ASP A 179 -12.16 9.65 -20.17
CA ASP A 179 -13.36 9.58 -19.32
C ASP A 179 -13.05 10.02 -17.87
N LEU A 180 -11.77 10.01 -17.48
CA LEU A 180 -11.30 10.52 -16.19
C LEU A 180 -11.08 12.04 -16.28
N LYS A 181 -11.40 12.77 -15.19
CA LYS A 181 -11.29 14.24 -15.14
C LYS A 181 -10.26 14.70 -14.12
N ALA A 182 -9.19 15.33 -14.59
CA ALA A 182 -8.15 15.91 -13.72
C ALA A 182 -8.69 16.90 -12.69
N SER A 183 -9.70 17.70 -13.06
CA SER A 183 -10.34 18.62 -12.13
C SER A 183 -11.02 17.91 -10.96
N LEU A 184 -11.67 16.76 -11.19
CA LEU A 184 -12.29 15.97 -10.12
C LEU A 184 -11.23 15.34 -9.22
N MET A 185 -10.16 14.80 -9.79
CA MET A 185 -9.01 14.28 -9.02
C MET A 185 -8.40 15.34 -8.12
N GLN A 186 -8.10 16.52 -8.65
CA GLN A 186 -7.53 17.63 -7.88
C GLN A 186 -8.49 18.13 -6.79
N THR A 187 -9.80 18.19 -7.09
CA THR A 187 -10.81 18.58 -6.11
C THR A 187 -10.87 17.57 -4.97
N HIS A 188 -10.95 16.28 -5.29
CA HIS A 188 -10.95 15.19 -4.31
C HIS A 188 -9.71 15.23 -3.40
N LEU A 189 -8.50 15.36 -3.97
CA LEU A 189 -7.26 15.43 -3.21
C LEU A 189 -7.24 16.62 -2.23
N ARG A 190 -7.78 17.77 -2.63
CA ARG A 190 -7.92 18.94 -1.75
C ARG A 190 -8.95 18.70 -0.65
N ASP A 191 -10.10 18.12 -1.00
CA ASP A 191 -11.20 17.88 -0.06
C ASP A 191 -10.77 16.93 1.07
N ILE A 192 -9.97 15.91 0.76
CA ILE A 192 -9.42 14.98 1.76
C ILE A 192 -8.14 15.50 2.44
N GLY A 193 -7.63 16.68 2.05
CA GLY A 193 -6.41 17.25 2.62
C GLY A 193 -5.14 16.45 2.31
N SER A 194 -5.08 15.75 1.18
CA SER A 194 -3.88 15.02 0.76
C SER A 194 -2.78 16.00 0.32
N GLN A 195 -1.55 15.77 0.77
CA GLN A 195 -0.37 16.53 0.33
C GLN A 195 -0.13 16.42 -1.19
N LEU A 196 -0.65 15.36 -1.83
CA LEU A 196 -0.60 15.19 -3.28
C LEU A 196 -1.38 16.28 -4.02
N ALA A 197 -2.33 16.97 -3.37
CA ALA A 197 -3.10 18.04 -3.99
C ALA A 197 -2.21 19.19 -4.50
N ASP A 198 -1.16 19.53 -3.76
CA ASP A 198 -0.24 20.62 -4.11
C ASP A 198 0.70 20.21 -5.26
N GLU A 199 1.17 18.97 -5.24
CA GLU A 199 2.02 18.39 -6.27
C GLU A 199 1.25 18.19 -7.59
N ALA A 200 -0.01 17.76 -7.50
CA ALA A 200 -0.87 17.45 -8.64
C ALA A 200 -1.13 18.66 -9.56
N VAL A 201 -0.84 19.88 -9.12
CA VAL A 201 -0.92 21.09 -9.97
C VAL A 201 0.11 21.05 -11.10
N ASN A 202 1.29 20.48 -10.83
CA ASN A 202 2.42 20.46 -11.77
C ASN A 202 2.64 19.09 -12.41
N MET A 203 1.83 18.08 -12.06
CA MET A 203 1.93 16.73 -12.60
C MET A 203 1.19 16.62 -13.94
N SER A 204 1.70 15.76 -14.81
CA SER A 204 0.94 15.33 -15.98
C SER A 204 -0.29 14.55 -15.54
N PHE A 205 -1.32 14.55 -16.40
CA PHE A 205 -2.54 13.79 -16.15
C PHE A 205 -2.26 12.30 -15.87
N GLU A 206 -1.38 11.68 -16.66
CA GLU A 206 -0.97 10.29 -16.45
C GLU A 206 -0.31 10.08 -15.08
N GLN A 207 0.57 11.00 -14.67
CA GLN A 207 1.25 10.90 -13.38
C GLN A 207 0.24 10.94 -12.22
N ILE A 208 -0.74 11.85 -12.25
CA ILE A 208 -1.78 11.94 -11.21
C ILE A 208 -2.60 10.65 -11.18
N CYS A 209 -3.05 10.17 -12.34
CA CYS A 209 -3.83 8.94 -12.44
C CYS A 209 -3.07 7.72 -11.86
N ARG A 210 -1.78 7.57 -12.22
CA ARG A 210 -0.94 6.50 -11.69
C ARG A 210 -0.73 6.64 -10.18
N ARG A 211 -0.53 7.88 -9.71
CA ARG A 211 -0.33 8.17 -8.29
C ARG A 211 -1.57 7.92 -7.44
N MET A 212 -2.74 8.12 -8.01
CA MET A 212 -4.02 7.77 -7.39
C MET A 212 -4.38 6.29 -7.57
N ASN A 213 -3.56 5.49 -8.29
CA ASN A 213 -3.78 4.07 -8.57
C ASN A 213 -5.13 3.77 -9.27
N ILE A 214 -5.59 4.71 -10.11
CA ILE A 214 -6.89 4.64 -10.82
C ILE A 214 -6.75 4.28 -12.30
N VAL A 215 -5.54 4.00 -12.76
CA VAL A 215 -5.22 3.53 -14.13
C VAL A 215 -4.22 2.39 -14.05
N ASP A 216 -4.17 1.57 -15.09
CA ASP A 216 -3.19 0.49 -15.23
C ASP A 216 -2.74 0.34 -16.70
N GLY A 217 -1.63 -0.35 -16.90
CA GLY A 217 -1.06 -0.60 -18.21
C GLY A 217 0.13 0.30 -18.57
N PRO A 218 0.82 -0.03 -19.68
CA PRO A 218 1.97 0.72 -20.17
C PRO A 218 1.52 2.09 -20.71
N GLN A 219 2.47 3.01 -20.92
CA GLN A 219 2.15 4.37 -21.34
C GLN A 219 1.39 4.41 -22.67
N GLU A 220 1.70 3.49 -23.58
CA GLU A 220 1.10 3.36 -24.90
C GLU A 220 -0.33 2.78 -24.84
N HIS A 221 -0.69 2.14 -23.73
CA HIS A 221 -1.99 1.48 -23.55
C HIS A 221 -2.47 1.59 -22.10
N LEU A 222 -2.55 2.85 -21.63
CA LEU A 222 -3.05 3.19 -20.31
C LEU A 222 -4.58 3.11 -20.30
N LEU A 223 -5.13 2.35 -19.37
CA LEU A 223 -6.57 2.15 -19.23
C LEU A 223 -7.06 2.52 -17.82
N PRO A 224 -8.24 3.13 -17.68
CA PRO A 224 -8.86 3.36 -16.38
C PRO A 224 -9.15 2.06 -15.64
N ARG A 225 -9.02 2.10 -14.31
CA ARG A 225 -9.70 1.16 -13.42
C ARG A 225 -11.10 1.65 -13.11
N ASN A 226 -12.00 0.75 -12.77
CA ASN A 226 -13.39 1.10 -12.48
C ASN A 226 -13.52 2.13 -11.34
N VAL A 227 -12.67 2.06 -10.32
CA VAL A 227 -12.62 3.03 -9.20
C VAL A 227 -12.42 4.47 -9.67
N GLY A 228 -11.67 4.70 -10.76
CA GLY A 228 -11.44 6.05 -11.27
C GLY A 228 -12.65 6.64 -12.00
N LEU A 229 -13.59 5.79 -12.42
CA LEU A 229 -14.77 6.18 -13.20
C LEU A 229 -16.00 6.44 -12.33
N MET A 230 -15.90 6.19 -11.03
CA MET A 230 -16.94 6.44 -10.03
C MET A 230 -16.80 7.85 -9.44
#